data_AF-A0AAJ5YW69-F1
#
_entry.id   AF-A0AAJ5YW69-F1
#
_cell.length_a   1.000
_cell.length_b   1.000
_cell.length_c   1.000
_cell.angle_alpha   90.00
_cell.angle_beta   90.00
_cell.angle_gamma   90.00
#
_symmetry.space_group_name_H-M   'P 1'
#
loop_
_entity.id
_entity.type
_entity.pdbx_description
1 polymer ?
#
loop_
_entity_poly.entity_id
_entity_poly.type
_entity_poly.pdbx_seq_one_letter_code
_entity_poly.pdbx_strand_id
1 'polypeptide(L)'
;MAQAYQERPRRDIAFEQRVYVPTEGRMGLTFSGSEQESALVPTTKRLAPDWREVLGWDVLDNGLQLTRFVILLIDAHYQRDPPRTRLQALRHPSIYFISHTLRKSTRIAIAKWLIIISEGIANFRRFSLFVFWLFGGVRHFASRQKIRPDLELESESIEEVQTERLAAIGEILDNVAEGCDMLAFLSGNGLFWRAIGLRRRPQGWIQRRRLGLERVGVFVGLASFVMESLVLSRRKKQLLSSYAQSERSMQLEMETFEASPKEDIEEKQLNITSQTDCRLSDHQEASPISVLEENQLQMSTIKRRLHWLRIERICINADLSFGIYEACAPDKDKVVFEAGMGSLAAFLRLLRLWNEARFGTLDL
;
A
#
# COMPACT_ATOMS: atom_id res chain seq x y z
N MET A 1 18.88 -7.39 -70.60
CA MET A 1 18.94 -8.67 -69.86
C MET A 1 18.62 -8.37 -68.41
N ALA A 2 17.34 -8.48 -68.08
CA ALA A 2 16.80 -8.22 -66.76
C ALA A 2 16.88 -9.50 -65.92
N GLN A 3 17.56 -9.46 -64.77
CA GLN A 3 17.45 -10.49 -63.75
C GLN A 3 16.56 -9.98 -62.62
N ALA A 4 15.50 -10.75 -62.41
CA ALA A 4 14.46 -10.54 -61.43
C ALA A 4 15.03 -10.63 -60.01
N TYR A 5 14.88 -9.56 -59.23
CA TYR A 5 14.93 -9.63 -57.77
C TYR A 5 13.49 -9.77 -57.27
N GLN A 6 13.22 -10.93 -56.70
CA GLN A 6 11.94 -11.35 -56.17
C GLN A 6 11.76 -10.72 -54.78
N GLU A 7 10.92 -9.68 -54.69
CA GLU A 7 10.54 -9.08 -53.41
C GLU A 7 9.75 -10.07 -52.57
N ARG A 8 10.30 -10.47 -51.41
CA ARG A 8 9.51 -11.08 -50.33
C ARG A 8 8.73 -9.97 -49.62
N PRO A 9 7.45 -10.17 -49.29
CA PRO A 9 6.73 -9.23 -48.45
C PRO A 9 7.37 -9.20 -47.06
N ARG A 10 7.86 -8.02 -46.67
CA ARG A 10 8.19 -7.68 -45.28
C ARG A 10 6.91 -7.88 -44.46
N ARG A 11 6.94 -8.83 -43.53
CA ARG A 11 6.00 -8.82 -42.40
C ARG A 11 6.39 -7.65 -41.53
N ASP A 12 5.61 -6.58 -41.57
CA ASP A 12 5.63 -5.55 -40.55
C ASP A 12 5.20 -6.21 -39.24
N ILE A 13 6.20 -6.55 -38.41
CA ILE A 13 5.99 -6.81 -37.00
C ILE A 13 5.69 -5.44 -36.41
N ALA A 14 4.41 -5.08 -36.36
CA ALA A 14 3.93 -4.04 -35.49
C ALA A 14 4.28 -4.47 -34.06
N PHE A 15 5.39 -3.95 -33.54
CA PHE A 15 5.63 -3.91 -32.10
C PHE A 15 4.57 -2.98 -31.53
N GLU A 16 3.45 -3.56 -31.14
CA GLU A 16 2.44 -2.93 -30.32
C GLU A 16 3.11 -2.60 -28.98
N GLN A 17 3.71 -1.41 -28.91
CA GLN A 17 4.33 -0.86 -27.72
C GLN A 17 3.17 -0.49 -26.78
N ARG A 18 2.60 -1.51 -26.11
CA ARG A 18 1.72 -1.30 -24.96
C ARG A 18 2.58 -0.70 -23.86
N VAL A 19 2.65 0.62 -23.87
CA VAL A 19 3.08 1.41 -22.73
C VAL A 19 2.14 1.05 -21.59
N TYR A 20 2.61 0.18 -20.70
CA TYR A 20 1.87 -0.29 -19.54
C TYR A 20 1.69 0.92 -18.62
N VAL A 21 0.49 1.48 -18.66
CA VAL A 21 0.01 2.41 -17.65
C VAL A 21 -0.09 1.61 -16.35
N PRO A 22 0.51 2.08 -15.24
CA PRO A 22 0.31 1.43 -13.95
C PRO A 22 -1.19 1.36 -13.69
N THR A 23 -1.65 0.17 -13.34
CA THR A 23 -3.03 -0.15 -13.00
C THR A 23 -3.59 0.98 -12.15
N GLU A 24 -4.74 1.47 -12.57
CA GLU A 24 -5.52 2.55 -11.98
C GLU A 24 -5.34 2.57 -10.46
N GLY A 25 -4.64 3.60 -10.00
CA GLY A 25 -4.62 3.90 -8.57
C GLY A 25 -6.05 4.12 -8.12
N ARG A 26 -6.48 3.30 -7.15
CA ARG A 26 -7.37 3.64 -6.03
C ARG A 26 -8.54 4.61 -6.25
N MET A 27 -9.04 4.74 -7.46
CA MET A 27 -10.41 5.13 -7.75
C MET A 27 -11.18 3.85 -7.97
N GLY A 28 -11.83 3.35 -6.92
CA GLY A 28 -12.97 2.47 -7.08
C GLY A 28 -14.04 3.23 -7.85
N LEU A 29 -14.04 3.08 -9.18
CA LEU A 29 -15.12 3.40 -10.12
C LEU A 29 -14.78 2.66 -11.43
N THR A 30 -14.77 1.33 -11.37
CA THR A 30 -15.00 0.49 -12.56
C THR A 30 -16.36 -0.16 -12.40
N PHE A 31 -17.37 0.56 -12.89
CA PHE A 31 -18.69 0.02 -13.22
C PHE A 31 -18.69 -0.33 -14.72
N SER A 32 -18.83 -1.62 -15.02
CA SER A 32 -19.30 -2.26 -16.25
C SER A 32 -18.93 -3.73 -16.09
N GLY A 33 -19.80 -4.71 -15.99
CA GLY A 33 -21.21 -4.80 -16.35
C GLY A 33 -21.40 -6.27 -16.74
N SER A 34 -22.18 -7.00 -15.93
CA SER A 34 -22.72 -8.33 -16.23
C SER A 34 -21.82 -9.32 -16.99
N GLU A 35 -20.79 -9.85 -16.34
CA GLU A 35 -20.49 -11.27 -16.48
C GLU A 35 -20.70 -11.90 -15.12
N GLN A 36 -21.73 -12.73 -15.06
CA GLN A 36 -22.02 -13.66 -13.99
C GLN A 36 -20.92 -14.72 -14.04
N GLU A 37 -19.70 -14.33 -13.67
CA GLU A 37 -18.57 -15.24 -13.55
C GLU A 37 -18.77 -15.96 -12.23
N SER A 38 -19.37 -17.14 -12.35
CA SER A 38 -19.44 -18.17 -11.33
C SER A 38 -18.20 -18.10 -10.44
N ALA A 39 -18.42 -18.06 -9.13
CA ALA A 39 -17.39 -18.18 -8.11
C ALA A 39 -16.57 -19.45 -8.36
N LEU A 40 -15.58 -19.37 -9.26
CA LEU A 40 -14.59 -20.39 -9.47
C LEU A 40 -13.67 -20.29 -8.26
N VAL A 41 -13.99 -21.14 -7.29
CA VAL A 41 -13.07 -21.79 -6.36
C VAL A 41 -11.62 -21.46 -6.69
N PRO A 42 -10.87 -20.79 -5.79
CA PRO A 42 -9.43 -20.72 -5.94
C PRO A 42 -8.89 -22.13 -5.74
N THR A 43 -8.86 -22.91 -6.82
CA THR A 43 -8.07 -24.12 -6.88
C THR A 43 -6.66 -23.75 -6.47
N THR A 44 -6.10 -24.57 -5.59
CA THR A 44 -4.86 -24.43 -4.83
C THR A 44 -3.58 -24.37 -5.68
N LYS A 45 -3.64 -23.82 -6.91
CA LYS A 45 -2.58 -23.80 -7.92
C LYS A 45 -2.13 -22.41 -8.39
N ARG A 46 -2.39 -21.32 -7.64
CA ARG A 46 -1.62 -20.06 -7.80
C ARG A 46 -0.51 -19.98 -6.76
N LEU A 47 0.52 -20.82 -6.91
CA LEU A 47 1.76 -20.75 -6.12
C LEU A 47 2.85 -19.93 -6.82
N ALA A 48 2.62 -19.47 -8.05
CA ALA A 48 3.47 -18.49 -8.69
C ALA A 48 3.00 -17.09 -8.24
N PRO A 49 3.82 -16.32 -7.49
CA PRO A 49 3.47 -14.95 -7.16
C PRO A 49 3.27 -14.17 -8.46
N ASP A 50 2.20 -13.37 -8.54
CA ASP A 50 2.04 -12.47 -9.67
C ASP A 50 3.08 -11.35 -9.53
N TRP A 51 4.22 -11.55 -10.20
CA TRP A 51 5.33 -10.59 -10.18
C TRP A 51 4.92 -9.20 -10.68
N ARG A 52 3.79 -9.07 -11.38
CA ARG A 52 3.24 -7.78 -11.80
C ARG A 52 2.74 -6.96 -10.61
N GLU A 53 2.15 -7.61 -9.59
CA GLU A 53 1.76 -6.96 -8.34
C GLU A 53 3.02 -6.58 -7.51
N VAL A 54 4.04 -7.43 -7.53
CA VAL A 54 5.33 -7.19 -6.83
C VAL A 54 6.15 -6.06 -7.47
N LEU A 55 6.00 -5.82 -8.76
CA LEU A 55 6.67 -4.73 -9.49
C LEU A 55 5.83 -3.44 -9.55
N GLY A 56 4.74 -3.38 -8.79
CA GLY A 56 3.87 -2.21 -8.71
C GLY A 56 4.56 -0.98 -8.11
N TRP A 57 4.02 0.20 -8.44
CA TRP A 57 4.46 1.47 -7.86
C TRP A 57 4.41 1.45 -6.33
N ASP A 58 3.44 0.75 -5.73
CA ASP A 58 3.31 0.64 -4.27
C ASP A 58 4.50 -0.07 -3.62
N VAL A 59 5.01 -1.13 -4.23
CA VAL A 59 6.21 -1.84 -3.72
C VAL A 59 7.43 -0.94 -3.84
N LEU A 60 7.57 -0.25 -4.98
CA LEU A 60 8.66 0.71 -5.19
C LEU A 60 8.59 1.86 -4.18
N ASP A 61 7.41 2.44 -3.97
CA ASP A 61 7.19 3.54 -3.04
C ASP A 61 7.53 3.15 -1.61
N ASN A 62 6.97 2.04 -1.11
CA ASN A 62 7.26 1.54 0.22
C ASN A 62 8.72 1.09 0.37
N GLY A 63 9.34 0.57 -0.69
CA GLY A 63 10.77 0.24 -0.75
C GLY A 63 11.67 1.47 -0.66
N LEU A 64 11.33 2.54 -1.37
CA LEU A 64 12.03 3.83 -1.29
C LEU A 64 11.86 4.46 0.09
N GLN A 65 10.66 4.42 0.66
CA GLN A 65 10.40 4.89 2.03
C GLN A 65 11.23 4.11 3.05
N LEU A 66 11.20 2.77 3.02
CA LEU A 66 11.97 1.93 3.92
C LEU A 66 13.46 2.24 3.80
N THR A 67 13.97 2.33 2.57
CA THR A 67 15.38 2.65 2.30
C THR A 67 15.75 4.02 2.88
N ARG A 68 14.91 5.05 2.66
CA ARG A 68 15.11 6.38 3.25
C ARG A 68 15.18 6.33 4.78
N PHE A 69 14.24 5.66 5.43
CA PHE A 69 14.19 5.60 6.89
C PHE A 69 15.34 4.78 7.47
N VAL A 70 15.76 3.69 6.83
CA VAL A 70 16.97 2.95 7.22
C VAL A 70 18.20 3.84 7.12
N ILE A 71 18.34 4.62 6.04
CA ILE A 71 19.45 5.58 5.91
C ILE A 71 19.42 6.63 7.02
N LEU A 72 18.24 7.15 7.38
CA LEU A 72 18.09 8.10 8.50
C LEU A 72 18.43 7.47 9.86
N LEU A 73 18.07 6.20 10.10
CA LEU A 73 18.48 5.48 11.30
C LEU A 73 20.00 5.34 11.36
N ILE A 74 20.63 4.95 10.24
CA ILE A 74 22.09 4.84 10.14
C ILE A 74 22.71 6.22 10.40
N ASP A 75 22.24 7.27 9.74
CA ASP A 75 22.71 8.64 9.97
C ASP A 75 22.63 9.03 11.46
N ALA A 76 21.49 8.77 12.11
CA ALA A 76 21.32 9.05 13.54
C ALA A 76 22.35 8.31 14.42
N HIS A 77 22.80 7.11 14.03
CA HIS A 77 23.89 6.41 14.71
C HIS A 77 25.26 7.06 14.46
N TYR A 78 25.50 7.59 13.27
CA TYR A 78 26.74 8.31 12.92
C TYR A 78 26.86 9.67 13.60
N GLN A 79 25.74 10.34 13.87
CA GLN A 79 25.73 11.64 14.53
C GLN A 79 25.97 11.56 16.04
N ARG A 80 25.76 10.39 16.67
CA ARG A 80 25.92 10.24 18.11
C ARG A 80 27.37 10.39 18.56
N ASP A 81 27.53 10.99 19.73
CA ASP A 81 28.83 11.12 20.38
C ASP A 81 29.40 9.73 20.72
N PRO A 82 30.74 9.58 20.63
CA PRO A 82 31.39 8.33 21.05
C PRO A 82 31.06 8.04 22.53
N PRO A 83 30.74 6.78 22.88
CA PRO A 83 30.45 6.41 24.26
C PRO A 83 31.66 6.73 25.14
N ARG A 84 31.42 7.46 26.24
CA ARG A 84 32.49 7.87 27.17
C ARG A 84 32.77 6.81 28.23
N THR A 85 31.84 5.88 28.45
CA THR A 85 31.92 4.85 29.48
C THR A 85 31.74 3.45 28.90
N ARG A 86 32.33 2.44 29.54
CA ARG A 86 32.19 1.03 29.13
C ARG A 86 30.74 0.56 29.13
N LEU A 87 29.93 1.03 30.10
CA LEU A 87 28.51 0.73 30.17
C LEU A 87 27.75 1.29 28.96
N GLN A 88 28.09 2.50 28.50
CA GLN A 88 27.49 3.07 27.29
C GLN A 88 27.92 2.30 26.03
N ALA A 89 29.17 1.84 25.97
CA ALA A 89 29.65 1.01 24.87
C ALA A 89 28.90 -0.34 24.81
N LEU A 90 28.62 -0.95 25.96
CA LEU A 90 27.81 -2.18 26.04
C LEU A 90 26.35 -1.95 25.63
N ARG A 91 25.76 -0.81 26.00
CA ARG A 91 24.37 -0.46 25.61
C ARG A 91 24.24 -0.10 24.12
N HIS A 92 25.31 0.41 23.51
CA HIS A 92 25.31 0.87 22.13
C HIS A 92 26.53 0.34 21.36
N PRO A 93 26.60 -0.98 21.12
CA PRO A 93 27.76 -1.60 20.51
C PRO A 93 28.01 -1.08 19.08
N SER A 94 26.96 -0.74 18.34
CA SER A 94 27.07 -0.15 17.00
C SER A 94 27.75 1.23 17.01
N ILE A 95 27.38 2.09 17.95
CA ILE A 95 27.99 3.43 18.09
C ILE A 95 29.45 3.30 18.49
N TYR A 96 29.75 2.42 19.45
CA TYR A 96 31.12 2.12 19.84
C TYR A 96 31.94 1.68 18.62
N PHE A 97 31.45 0.69 17.87
CA PHE A 97 32.12 0.17 16.69
C PHE A 97 32.35 1.25 15.62
N ILE A 98 31.33 2.03 15.27
CA ILE A 98 31.44 3.12 14.28
C ILE A 98 32.44 4.19 14.75
N SER A 99 32.36 4.60 16.01
CA SER A 99 33.23 5.64 16.57
C SER A 99 34.69 5.20 16.74
N HIS A 100 34.92 3.89 16.88
CA HIS A 100 36.25 3.31 17.02
C HIS A 100 36.89 3.04 15.65
N THR A 101 36.10 2.63 14.65
CA THR A 101 36.57 2.31 13.30
C THR A 101 36.78 3.56 12.43
N LEU A 102 35.96 4.59 12.61
CA LEU A 102 35.97 5.78 11.74
C LEU A 102 36.49 7.02 12.46
N ARG A 103 37.37 7.77 11.79
CA ARG A 103 37.81 9.09 12.24
C ARG A 103 36.62 10.06 12.27
N LYS A 104 36.66 11.03 13.19
CA LYS A 104 35.61 12.05 13.35
C LYS A 104 35.30 12.81 12.05
N SER A 105 36.33 13.17 11.27
CA SER A 105 36.16 13.84 9.98
C SER A 105 35.40 12.98 8.97
N THR A 106 35.80 11.70 8.84
CA THR A 106 35.14 10.72 7.97
C THR A 106 33.69 10.49 8.39
N ARG A 107 33.43 10.40 9.70
CA ARG A 107 32.08 10.22 10.24
C ARG A 107 31.16 11.38 9.90
N ILE A 108 31.65 12.63 10.02
CA ILE A 108 30.89 13.84 9.65
C ILE A 108 30.64 13.87 8.14
N ALA A 109 31.63 13.47 7.32
CA ALA A 109 31.45 13.41 5.87
C ALA A 109 30.39 12.37 5.47
N ILE A 110 30.44 11.17 6.05
CA ILE A 110 29.45 10.10 5.80
C ILE A 110 28.06 10.54 6.25
N ALA A 111 27.90 11.11 7.45
CA ALA A 111 26.61 11.63 7.92
C ALA A 111 26.01 12.64 6.94
N LYS A 112 26.82 13.59 6.43
CA LYS A 112 26.37 14.54 5.39
C LYS A 112 25.89 13.84 4.13
N TRP A 113 26.63 12.84 3.65
CA TRP A 113 26.22 12.07 2.47
C TRP A 113 24.94 11.28 2.70
N LEU A 114 24.79 10.64 3.87
CA LEU A 114 23.58 9.90 4.22
C LEU A 114 22.35 10.82 4.23
N ILE A 115 22.48 12.04 4.78
CA ILE A 115 21.41 13.05 4.74
C ILE A 115 21.07 13.47 3.30
N ILE A 116 22.08 13.70 2.46
CA ILE A 116 21.85 14.08 1.06
C ILE A 116 21.11 12.97 0.31
N ILE A 117 21.52 11.72 0.52
CA ILE A 117 20.90 10.55 -0.13
C ILE A 117 19.47 10.36 0.38
N SER A 118 19.24 10.44 1.70
CA SER A 118 17.89 10.25 2.27
C SER A 118 16.91 11.32 1.79
N GLU A 119 17.32 12.59 1.76
CA GLU A 119 16.54 13.68 1.20
C GLU A 119 16.37 13.53 -0.32
N GLY A 120 17.40 13.07 -1.03
CA GLY A 120 17.32 12.77 -2.47
C GLY A 120 16.24 11.73 -2.77
N ILE A 121 16.21 10.63 -2.02
CA ILE A 121 15.17 9.59 -2.12
C ILE A 121 13.79 10.17 -1.80
N ALA A 122 13.67 10.97 -0.74
CA ALA A 122 12.42 11.62 -0.36
C ALA A 122 11.86 12.49 -1.49
N ASN A 123 12.72 13.31 -2.10
CA ASN A 123 12.31 14.25 -3.14
C ASN A 123 12.05 13.52 -4.47
N PHE A 124 12.79 12.47 -4.80
CA PHE A 124 12.51 11.62 -5.96
C PHE A 124 11.13 10.95 -5.86
N ARG A 125 10.82 10.40 -4.68
CA ARG A 125 9.49 9.87 -4.37
C ARG A 125 8.41 10.92 -4.57
N ARG A 126 8.53 12.08 -3.90
CA ARG A 126 7.56 13.19 -3.99
C ARG A 126 7.36 13.68 -5.41
N PHE A 127 8.44 13.83 -6.16
CA PHE A 127 8.37 14.24 -7.56
C PHE A 127 7.62 13.22 -8.40
N SER A 128 7.89 11.93 -8.19
CA SER A 128 7.20 10.86 -8.92
C SER A 128 5.70 10.84 -8.59
N LEU A 129 5.33 10.93 -7.31
CA LEU A 129 3.93 11.04 -6.88
C LEU A 129 3.24 12.26 -7.49
N PHE A 130 3.91 13.42 -7.47
CA PHE A 130 3.38 14.65 -8.06
C PHE A 130 3.15 14.52 -9.58
N VAL A 131 4.09 13.88 -10.30
CA VAL A 131 3.95 13.62 -11.74
C VAL A 131 2.80 12.63 -12.00
N PHE A 132 2.70 11.55 -11.22
CA PHE A 132 1.58 10.61 -11.33
C PHE A 132 0.24 11.29 -11.05
N TRP A 133 0.18 12.14 -10.03
CA TRP A 133 -1.03 12.90 -9.70
C TRP A 133 -1.41 13.88 -10.80
N LEU A 134 -0.46 14.63 -11.37
CA LEU A 134 -0.73 15.52 -12.51
C LEU A 134 -1.25 14.73 -13.71
N PHE A 135 -0.60 13.61 -14.03
CA PHE A 135 -0.98 12.79 -15.17
C PHE A 135 -2.35 12.12 -14.98
N GLY A 136 -2.61 11.58 -13.79
CA GLY A 136 -3.90 11.01 -13.39
C GLY A 136 -4.99 12.07 -13.36
N GLY A 137 -4.75 13.21 -12.75
CA GLY A 137 -5.69 14.34 -12.68
C GLY A 137 -6.07 14.86 -14.07
N VAL A 138 -5.10 15.02 -14.97
CA VAL A 138 -5.37 15.40 -16.38
C VAL A 138 -6.23 14.35 -17.07
N ARG A 139 -5.97 13.06 -16.85
CA ARG A 139 -6.78 11.97 -17.41
C ARG A 139 -8.20 11.94 -16.84
N HIS A 140 -8.38 12.11 -15.54
CA HIS A 140 -9.70 12.16 -14.90
C HIS A 140 -10.51 13.39 -15.33
N PHE A 141 -9.85 14.53 -15.52
CA PHE A 141 -10.50 15.72 -16.05
C PHE A 141 -10.90 15.52 -17.53
N ALA A 142 -10.02 14.91 -18.33
CA ALA A 142 -10.29 14.59 -19.73
C ALA A 142 -11.39 13.52 -19.90
N SER A 143 -11.51 12.56 -18.98
CA SER A 143 -12.59 11.56 -18.99
C SER A 143 -13.91 12.14 -18.51
N ARG A 144 -13.93 12.99 -17.48
CA ARG A 144 -15.14 13.70 -17.03
C ARG A 144 -15.69 14.68 -18.06
N GLN A 145 -14.84 15.25 -18.92
CA GLN A 145 -15.33 16.05 -20.05
C GLN A 145 -15.98 15.20 -21.16
N LYS A 146 -15.76 13.87 -21.19
CA LYS A 146 -16.34 12.96 -22.18
C LYS A 146 -17.60 12.21 -21.68
N ILE A 147 -17.84 12.16 -20.37
CA ILE A 147 -18.98 11.42 -19.81
C ILE A 147 -20.22 12.30 -19.78
N ARG A 148 -21.22 11.92 -20.60
CA ARG A 148 -22.58 12.44 -20.66
C ARG A 148 -23.33 12.05 -19.38
N PRO A 149 -24.22 12.89 -18.82
CA PRO A 149 -24.82 12.66 -17.51
C PRO A 149 -26.06 11.77 -17.63
N ASP A 150 -25.88 10.50 -17.99
CA ASP A 150 -26.95 9.50 -17.90
C ASP A 150 -26.30 8.20 -17.42
N LEU A 151 -26.50 7.84 -16.15
CA LEU A 151 -26.78 6.47 -15.68
C LEU A 151 -26.87 6.44 -14.14
N GLU A 152 -28.12 6.37 -13.69
CA GLU A 152 -28.67 5.49 -12.66
C GLU A 152 -27.75 5.02 -11.52
N LEU A 153 -28.02 5.57 -10.33
CA LEU A 153 -27.64 4.98 -9.04
C LEU A 153 -28.37 3.64 -8.87
N GLU A 154 -27.71 2.55 -9.25
CA GLU A 154 -28.03 1.24 -8.73
C GLU A 154 -27.65 1.19 -7.23
N SER A 155 -28.43 0.44 -6.47
CA SER A 155 -28.57 0.46 -5.02
C SER A 155 -27.33 0.05 -4.21
N GLU A 156 -26.27 0.86 -4.22
CA GLU A 156 -25.21 0.79 -3.22
C GLU A 156 -25.71 1.32 -1.88
N SER A 157 -25.32 0.65 -0.80
CA SER A 157 -25.68 1.08 0.55
C SER A 157 -25.12 2.49 0.79
N ILE A 158 -25.94 3.40 1.32
CA ILE A 158 -25.56 4.81 1.56
C ILE A 158 -24.25 4.91 2.39
N GLU A 159 -23.98 3.91 3.24
CA GLU A 159 -22.76 3.85 4.05
C GLU A 159 -21.48 3.52 3.25
N GLU A 160 -21.55 2.68 2.22
CA GLU A 160 -20.42 2.35 1.34
C GLU A 160 -20.01 3.56 0.51
N VAL A 161 -20.98 4.19 -0.17
CA VAL A 161 -20.77 5.41 -0.96
C VAL A 161 -20.15 6.53 -0.11
N GLN A 162 -20.60 6.69 1.14
CA GLN A 162 -20.01 7.68 2.04
C GLN A 162 -18.56 7.32 2.45
N THR A 163 -18.27 6.04 2.65
CA THR A 163 -16.93 5.57 3.04
C THR A 163 -15.95 5.76 1.90
N GLU A 164 -16.35 5.50 0.66
CA GLU A 164 -15.55 5.75 -0.53
C GLU A 164 -15.31 7.25 -0.76
N ARG A 165 -16.33 8.09 -0.59
CA ARG A 165 -16.15 9.55 -0.65
C ARG A 165 -15.15 10.05 0.39
N LEU A 166 -15.21 9.53 1.62
CA LEU A 166 -14.24 9.88 2.66
C LEU A 166 -12.82 9.42 2.31
N ALA A 167 -12.68 8.22 1.73
CA ALA A 167 -11.40 7.72 1.25
C ALA A 167 -10.82 8.61 0.14
N ALA A 168 -11.65 9.00 -0.84
CA ALA A 168 -11.24 9.90 -1.91
C ALA A 168 -10.83 11.29 -1.39
N ILE A 169 -11.54 11.84 -0.40
CA ILE A 169 -11.16 13.11 0.23
C ILE A 169 -9.81 12.96 0.96
N GLY A 170 -9.62 11.85 1.69
CA GLY A 170 -8.34 11.54 2.34
C GLY A 170 -7.19 11.52 1.33
N GLU A 171 -7.36 10.80 0.22
CA GLU A 171 -6.35 10.71 -0.84
C GLU A 171 -6.03 12.08 -1.48
N ILE A 172 -7.04 12.92 -1.71
CA ILE A 172 -6.81 14.29 -2.21
C ILE A 172 -6.00 15.11 -1.21
N LEU A 173 -6.32 15.01 0.08
CA LEU A 173 -5.58 15.71 1.14
C LEU A 173 -4.13 15.23 1.20
N ASP A 174 -3.88 13.92 1.11
CA ASP A 174 -2.53 13.37 1.09
C ASP A 174 -1.71 13.90 -0.09
N ASN A 175 -2.29 13.90 -1.30
CA ASN A 175 -1.65 14.45 -2.50
C ASN A 175 -1.36 15.95 -2.37
N VAL A 176 -2.27 16.72 -1.78
CA VAL A 176 -2.04 18.16 -1.52
C VAL A 176 -0.91 18.36 -0.51
N ALA A 177 -0.85 17.53 0.54
CA ALA A 177 0.22 17.58 1.53
C ALA A 177 1.59 17.29 0.91
N GLU A 178 1.71 16.24 0.10
CA GLU A 178 2.93 15.90 -0.65
C GLU A 178 3.28 16.99 -1.68
N GLY A 179 2.28 17.58 -2.34
CA GLY A 179 2.45 18.73 -3.23
C GLY A 179 3.02 19.96 -2.51
N CYS A 180 2.56 20.24 -1.29
CA CYS A 180 3.13 21.30 -0.46
C CYS A 180 4.61 21.04 -0.14
N ASP A 181 4.95 19.83 0.30
CA ASP A 181 6.34 19.45 0.58
C ASP A 181 7.23 19.55 -0.68
N MET A 182 6.70 19.18 -1.86
CA MET A 182 7.41 19.29 -3.13
C MET A 182 7.64 20.75 -3.55
N LEU A 183 6.62 21.61 -3.44
CA LEU A 183 6.76 23.03 -3.74
C LEU A 183 7.75 23.72 -2.79
N ALA A 184 7.73 23.35 -1.51
CA ALA A 184 8.73 23.82 -0.55
C ALA A 184 10.15 23.39 -0.93
N PHE A 185 10.32 22.15 -1.39
CA PHE A 185 11.59 21.66 -1.93
C PHE A 185 12.03 22.48 -3.16
N LEU A 186 11.15 22.67 -4.17
CA LEU A 186 11.45 23.43 -5.38
C LEU A 186 11.76 24.90 -5.11
N SER A 187 11.20 25.49 -4.06
CA SER A 187 11.51 26.87 -3.64
C SER A 187 12.94 27.08 -3.13
N GLY A 188 13.76 26.02 -3.07
CA GLY A 188 15.15 26.11 -2.62
C GLY A 188 15.31 26.20 -1.10
N ASN A 189 14.22 26.06 -0.34
CA ASN A 189 14.22 26.18 1.11
C ASN A 189 14.54 24.87 1.85
N GLY A 190 14.45 23.73 1.16
CA GLY A 190 14.63 22.39 1.71
C GLY A 190 16.05 22.07 2.20
N LEU A 191 16.15 21.00 3.01
CA LEU A 191 17.39 20.52 3.63
C LEU A 191 18.45 20.11 2.59
N PHE A 192 18.01 19.50 1.49
CA PHE A 192 18.85 19.07 0.36
C PHE A 192 19.70 20.21 -0.21
N TRP A 193 19.07 21.35 -0.53
CA TRP A 193 19.75 22.52 -1.08
C TRP A 193 20.77 23.13 -0.11
N ARG A 194 20.48 23.05 1.19
CA ARG A 194 21.42 23.48 2.24
C ARG A 194 22.61 22.52 2.35
N ALA A 195 22.36 21.21 2.25
CA ALA A 195 23.40 20.18 2.35
C ALA A 195 24.38 20.20 1.17
N ILE A 196 23.90 20.56 -0.03
CA ILE A 196 24.74 20.74 -1.24
C ILE A 196 25.55 22.06 -1.21
N GLY A 197 25.30 22.94 -0.23
CA GLY A 197 26.09 24.16 -0.02
C GLY A 197 25.61 25.36 -0.84
N LEU A 198 24.42 25.30 -1.44
CA LEU A 198 23.81 26.41 -2.18
C LEU A 198 23.34 27.57 -1.27
N ARG A 199 23.31 27.35 0.06
CA ARG A 199 23.11 28.42 1.07
C ARG A 199 24.14 28.32 2.19
N ARG A 200 25.08 29.26 2.23
CA ARG A 200 26.07 29.40 3.32
C ARG A 200 25.37 29.86 4.61
N ARG A 201 25.39 29.00 5.64
CA ARG A 201 25.22 29.41 7.05
C ARG A 201 26.12 28.55 7.97
N PRO A 202 26.44 29.04 9.18
CA PRO A 202 27.67 28.70 9.90
C PRO A 202 27.63 27.32 10.57
N GLN A 203 28.82 26.89 11.00
CA GLN A 203 29.14 25.65 11.69
C GLN A 203 28.09 25.24 12.75
N GLY A 204 27.29 24.25 12.40
CA GLY A 204 26.34 23.56 13.25
C GLY A 204 25.76 22.36 12.49
N TRP A 205 25.28 21.34 13.21
CA TRP A 205 24.57 20.22 12.59
C TRP A 205 23.33 20.74 11.86
N ILE A 206 23.08 20.25 10.64
CA ILE A 206 21.98 20.72 9.79
C ILE A 206 20.66 20.26 10.42
N GLN A 207 20.03 21.13 11.22
CA GLN A 207 18.71 20.85 11.77
C GLN A 207 17.63 21.09 10.71
N ARG A 208 16.78 20.09 10.51
CA ARG A 208 15.55 20.20 9.73
C ARG A 208 14.56 21.07 10.49
N ARG A 209 14.40 22.32 10.06
CA ARG A 209 13.35 23.22 10.56
C ARG A 209 12.32 23.42 9.46
N ARG A 210 11.11 22.91 9.66
CA ARG A 210 10.00 23.12 8.73
C ARG A 210 9.44 24.53 8.89
N LEU A 211 9.38 25.27 7.79
CA LEU A 211 8.89 26.65 7.74
C LEU A 211 7.87 26.82 6.60
N GLY A 212 6.91 27.72 6.80
CA GLY A 212 5.95 28.11 5.78
C GLY A 212 5.13 26.93 5.23
N LEU A 213 5.26 26.68 3.93
CA LEU A 213 4.45 25.71 3.19
C LEU A 213 4.64 24.26 3.67
N GLU A 214 5.83 23.91 4.18
CA GLU A 214 6.08 22.58 4.78
C GLU A 214 5.23 22.35 6.04
N ARG A 215 4.88 23.41 6.78
CA ARG A 215 4.00 23.30 7.94
C ARG A 215 2.55 23.10 7.51
N VAL A 216 2.13 23.79 6.46
CA VAL A 216 0.80 23.59 5.86
C VAL A 216 0.66 22.15 5.41
N GLY A 217 1.68 21.60 4.72
CA GLY A 217 1.73 20.19 4.34
C GLY A 217 1.55 19.24 5.52
N VAL A 218 2.22 19.48 6.65
CA VAL A 218 2.05 18.66 7.88
C VAL A 218 0.61 18.68 8.40
N PHE A 219 -0.05 19.84 8.47
CA PHE A 219 -1.43 19.92 8.94
C PHE A 219 -2.43 19.27 7.98
N VAL A 220 -2.22 19.44 6.67
CA VAL A 220 -3.04 18.78 5.65
C VAL A 220 -2.84 17.26 5.70
N GLY A 221 -1.60 16.78 5.86
CA GLY A 221 -1.30 15.36 6.05
C GLY A 221 -1.93 14.78 7.32
N LEU A 222 -1.92 15.54 8.43
CA LEU A 222 -2.64 15.15 9.65
C LEU A 222 -4.15 14.99 9.41
N ALA A 223 -4.77 15.89 8.64
CA ALA A 223 -6.18 15.76 8.28
C ALA A 223 -6.41 14.52 7.43
N SER A 224 -5.51 14.20 6.50
CA SER A 224 -5.56 12.95 5.71
C SER A 224 -5.54 11.71 6.62
N PHE A 225 -4.58 11.61 7.55
CA PHE A 225 -4.50 10.47 8.47
C PHE A 225 -5.75 10.29 9.34
N VAL A 226 -6.39 11.40 9.75
CA VAL A 226 -7.66 11.34 10.47
C VAL A 226 -8.76 10.76 9.58
N MET A 227 -8.85 11.19 8.32
CA MET A 227 -9.81 10.66 7.35
C MET A 227 -9.58 9.17 7.09
N GLU A 228 -8.34 8.75 6.86
CA GLU A 228 -7.99 7.34 6.65
C GLU A 228 -8.32 6.48 7.89
N SER A 229 -8.04 6.98 9.10
CA SER A 229 -8.39 6.31 10.35
C SER A 229 -9.91 6.13 10.52
N LEU A 230 -10.70 7.13 10.09
CA LEU A 230 -12.16 7.03 10.06
C LEU A 230 -12.64 5.99 9.04
N VAL A 231 -12.08 5.99 7.83
CA VAL A 231 -12.38 4.99 6.78
C VAL A 231 -12.08 3.58 7.27
N LEU A 232 -10.90 3.34 7.84
CA LEU A 232 -10.55 2.03 8.42
C LEU A 232 -11.51 1.62 9.54
N SER A 233 -11.95 2.58 10.36
CA SER A 233 -12.90 2.30 11.44
C SER A 233 -14.27 1.91 10.90
N ARG A 234 -14.71 2.48 9.78
CA ARG A 234 -15.95 2.07 9.09
C ARG A 234 -15.82 0.71 8.43
N ARG A 235 -14.74 0.49 7.66
CA ARG A 235 -14.46 -0.81 7.02
C ARG A 235 -14.35 -1.95 8.02
N LYS A 236 -13.76 -1.69 9.20
CA LYS A 236 -13.74 -2.68 10.29
C LYS A 236 -15.14 -3.05 10.76
N LYS A 237 -16.04 -2.08 10.92
CA LYS A 237 -17.43 -2.35 11.35
C LYS A 237 -18.15 -3.19 10.30
N GLN A 238 -18.01 -2.84 9.02
CA GLN A 238 -18.59 -3.59 7.90
C GLN A 238 -18.08 -5.04 7.85
N LEU A 239 -16.76 -5.23 7.94
CA LEU A 239 -16.17 -6.57 7.96
C LEU A 239 -16.61 -7.40 9.18
N LEU A 240 -16.79 -6.77 10.35
CA LEU A 240 -17.30 -7.47 11.54
C LEU A 240 -18.77 -7.85 11.41
N SER A 241 -19.61 -7.02 10.77
CA SER A 241 -21.00 -7.41 10.48
C SER A 241 -21.05 -8.56 9.48
N SER A 242 -20.25 -8.53 8.41
CA SER A 242 -20.17 -9.64 7.45
C SER A 242 -19.65 -10.92 8.10
N TYR A 243 -18.66 -10.81 8.99
CA TYR A 243 -18.16 -11.95 9.78
C TYR A 243 -19.26 -12.57 10.63
N ALA A 244 -20.00 -11.75 11.39
CA ALA A 244 -21.07 -12.24 12.26
C ALA A 244 -22.24 -12.86 11.47
N GLN A 245 -22.53 -12.33 10.28
CA GLN A 245 -23.54 -12.90 9.39
C GLN A 245 -23.09 -14.26 8.83
N SER A 246 -21.83 -14.37 8.39
CA SER A 246 -21.23 -15.61 7.90
C SER A 246 -21.13 -16.68 9.01
N GLU A 247 -20.90 -16.27 10.26
CA GLU A 247 -20.85 -17.19 11.40
C GLU A 247 -22.23 -17.77 11.69
N ARG A 248 -23.28 -16.94 11.61
CA ARG A 248 -24.67 -17.40 11.77
C ARG A 248 -25.11 -18.33 10.64
N SER A 249 -24.77 -18.03 9.39
CA SER A 249 -25.12 -18.91 8.26
C SER A 249 -24.44 -20.27 8.39
N MET A 250 -23.17 -20.29 8.79
CA MET A 250 -22.41 -21.53 9.05
C MET A 250 -23.03 -22.35 10.20
N GLN A 251 -23.44 -21.70 11.29
CA GLN A 251 -24.11 -22.40 12.40
C GLN A 251 -25.44 -23.02 11.98
N LEU A 252 -26.26 -22.29 11.22
CA LEU A 252 -27.54 -22.80 10.70
C LEU A 252 -27.34 -23.98 9.74
N GLU A 253 -26.33 -23.92 8.88
CA GLU A 253 -26.00 -25.03 7.97
C GLU A 253 -25.48 -26.26 8.71
N MET A 254 -24.65 -26.07 9.75
CA MET A 254 -24.20 -27.18 10.60
C MET A 254 -25.36 -27.84 11.34
N GLU A 255 -26.27 -27.05 11.93
CA GLU A 255 -27.47 -27.57 12.58
C GLU A 255 -28.38 -28.32 11.60
N THR A 256 -28.50 -27.81 10.36
CA THR A 256 -29.28 -28.46 9.29
C THR A 256 -28.63 -29.79 8.86
N PHE A 257 -27.30 -29.84 8.78
CA PHE A 257 -26.56 -31.06 8.47
C PHE A 257 -26.68 -32.12 9.57
N GLU A 258 -26.60 -31.72 10.84
CA GLU A 258 -26.77 -32.61 12.00
C GLU A 258 -28.21 -33.12 12.16
N ALA A 259 -29.20 -32.33 11.76
CA ALA A 259 -30.62 -32.69 11.80
C ALA A 259 -31.06 -33.61 10.65
N SER A 260 -30.26 -33.76 9.59
CA SER A 260 -30.61 -34.61 8.45
C SER A 260 -30.46 -36.10 8.80
N PRO A 261 -31.44 -36.97 8.49
CA PRO A 261 -31.36 -38.41 8.77
C PRO A 261 -30.13 -39.05 8.09
N LYS A 262 -29.42 -39.92 8.81
CA LYS A 262 -28.19 -40.59 8.31
C LYS A 262 -28.40 -41.41 7.03
N GLU A 263 -29.64 -41.87 6.79
CA GLU A 263 -30.00 -42.65 5.60
C GLU A 263 -29.95 -41.82 4.31
N ASP A 264 -30.32 -40.54 4.35
CA ASP A 264 -30.27 -39.64 3.18
C ASP A 264 -28.83 -39.20 2.81
N ILE A 265 -27.91 -39.27 3.78
CA ILE A 265 -26.50 -38.86 3.62
C ILE A 265 -25.71 -39.97 2.90
N GLU A 266 -25.91 -41.23 3.26
CA GLU A 266 -25.28 -42.37 2.59
C GLU A 266 -25.80 -42.54 1.14
N GLU A 267 -27.10 -42.33 0.91
CA GLU A 267 -27.69 -42.41 -0.44
C GLU A 267 -27.20 -41.28 -1.37
N LYS A 268 -27.03 -40.05 -0.86
CA LYS A 268 -26.44 -38.94 -1.61
C LYS A 268 -24.94 -39.12 -1.87
N GLN A 269 -24.18 -39.67 -0.92
CA GLN A 269 -22.75 -39.96 -1.14
C GLN A 269 -22.52 -41.10 -2.16
N LEU A 270 -23.37 -42.13 -2.18
CA LEU A 270 -23.29 -43.22 -3.15
C LEU A 270 -23.64 -42.77 -4.58
N ASN A 271 -24.62 -41.88 -4.75
CA ASN A 271 -24.95 -41.31 -6.05
C ASN A 271 -23.84 -40.40 -6.61
N ILE A 272 -23.14 -39.62 -5.78
CA ILE A 272 -22.02 -38.78 -6.24
C ILE A 272 -20.82 -39.63 -6.71
N THR A 273 -20.57 -40.78 -6.06
CA THR A 273 -19.43 -41.65 -6.40
C THR A 273 -19.69 -42.48 -7.67
N SER A 274 -20.95 -42.68 -8.06
CA SER A 274 -21.34 -43.46 -9.25
C SER A 274 -21.71 -42.60 -10.47
N GLN A 275 -21.83 -41.28 -10.31
CA GLN A 275 -22.27 -40.34 -11.35
C GLN A 275 -21.13 -39.43 -11.88
N THR A 276 -19.86 -39.77 -11.63
CA THR A 276 -18.71 -39.01 -12.13
C THR A 276 -18.35 -39.26 -13.60
N ASP A 277 -19.06 -40.14 -14.31
CA ASP A 277 -18.69 -40.53 -15.69
C ASP A 277 -19.67 -40.11 -16.80
N CYS A 278 -20.82 -39.50 -16.52
CA CYS A 278 -21.74 -39.08 -17.60
C CYS A 278 -22.68 -37.92 -17.23
N ARG A 279 -22.47 -36.77 -17.90
CA ARG A 279 -23.44 -35.76 -18.37
C ARG A 279 -23.28 -34.31 -17.86
N LEU A 280 -23.09 -33.43 -18.83
CA LEU A 280 -23.52 -32.02 -18.82
C LEU A 280 -25.03 -31.94 -18.52
N SER A 281 -25.42 -31.20 -17.47
CA SER A 281 -26.71 -30.51 -17.34
C SER A 281 -26.64 -29.46 -16.22
N ASP A 282 -27.07 -28.25 -16.55
CA ASP A 282 -26.83 -26.95 -15.89
C ASP A 282 -27.58 -26.67 -14.57
N HIS A 283 -27.91 -27.67 -13.76
CA HIS A 283 -28.48 -27.44 -12.41
C HIS A 283 -27.74 -28.26 -11.36
N GLN A 284 -26.53 -27.80 -11.05
CA GLN A 284 -25.72 -28.35 -9.98
C GLN A 284 -26.25 -27.80 -8.64
N GLU A 285 -27.19 -28.51 -8.02
CA GLU A 285 -27.48 -28.30 -6.60
C GLU A 285 -26.17 -28.50 -5.84
N ALA A 286 -25.64 -27.39 -5.29
CA ALA A 286 -24.36 -27.42 -4.58
C ALA A 286 -24.46 -28.43 -3.44
N SER A 287 -23.53 -29.39 -3.40
CA SER A 287 -23.46 -30.37 -2.32
C SER A 287 -23.33 -29.62 -0.98
N PRO A 288 -24.04 -30.03 0.09
CA PRO A 288 -23.94 -29.37 1.39
C PRO A 288 -22.51 -29.31 1.93
N ILE A 289 -21.66 -30.27 1.53
CA ILE A 289 -20.23 -30.27 1.87
C ILE A 289 -19.48 -29.15 1.14
N SER A 290 -19.75 -28.91 -0.14
CA SER A 290 -19.11 -27.83 -0.89
C SER A 290 -19.52 -26.44 -0.40
N VAL A 291 -20.77 -26.28 0.06
CA VAL A 291 -21.25 -25.01 0.66
C VAL A 291 -20.56 -24.74 2.00
N LEU A 292 -20.38 -25.77 2.83
CA LEU A 292 -19.66 -25.64 4.10
C LEU A 292 -18.18 -25.29 3.89
N GLU A 293 -17.50 -25.92 2.92
CA GLU A 293 -16.11 -25.61 2.56
C GLU A 293 -15.96 -24.17 2.04
N GLU A 294 -16.91 -23.71 1.22
CA GLU A 294 -16.94 -22.33 0.72
C GLU A 294 -17.12 -21.31 1.85
N ASN A 295 -18.06 -21.56 2.77
CA ASN A 295 -18.29 -20.71 3.94
C ASN A 295 -17.07 -20.66 4.87
N GLN A 296 -16.35 -21.78 5.06
CA GLN A 296 -15.08 -21.81 5.80
C GLN A 296 -13.98 -20.99 5.12
N LEU A 297 -13.90 -21.05 3.79
CA LEU A 297 -12.92 -20.28 3.02
C LEU A 297 -13.22 -18.78 3.09
N GLN A 298 -14.48 -18.38 2.96
CA GLN A 298 -14.91 -16.99 3.14
C GLN A 298 -14.57 -16.49 4.55
N MET A 299 -14.85 -17.29 5.58
CA MET A 299 -14.53 -16.97 6.97
C MET A 299 -13.02 -16.76 7.18
N SER A 300 -12.19 -17.65 6.61
CA SER A 300 -10.73 -17.54 6.68
C SER A 300 -10.23 -16.25 6.01
N THR A 301 -10.87 -15.85 4.92
CA THR A 301 -10.56 -14.63 4.17
C THR A 301 -10.95 -13.38 4.96
N ILE A 302 -12.12 -13.37 5.60
CA ILE A 302 -12.55 -12.24 6.45
C ILE A 302 -11.62 -12.10 7.67
N LYS A 303 -11.24 -13.21 8.32
CA LYS A 303 -10.26 -13.20 9.43
C LYS A 303 -8.92 -12.61 8.99
N ARG A 304 -8.45 -12.99 7.79
CA ARG A 304 -7.23 -12.45 7.19
C ARG A 304 -7.34 -10.94 6.95
N ARG A 305 -8.45 -10.47 6.38
CA ARG A 305 -8.72 -9.03 6.17
C ARG A 305 -8.74 -8.26 7.49
N LEU A 306 -9.42 -8.76 8.52
CA LEU A 306 -9.44 -8.14 9.86
C LEU A 306 -8.05 -8.06 10.50
N HIS A 307 -7.22 -9.08 10.32
CA HIS A 307 -5.84 -9.08 10.80
C HIS A 307 -5.01 -7.98 10.13
N TRP A 308 -5.08 -7.87 8.80
CA TRP A 308 -4.36 -6.83 8.07
C TRP A 308 -4.89 -5.43 8.31
N LEU A 309 -6.20 -5.27 8.52
CA LEU A 309 -6.78 -3.99 8.94
C LEU A 309 -6.21 -3.53 10.30
N ARG A 310 -5.96 -4.48 11.21
CA ARG A 310 -5.29 -4.17 12.49
C ARG A 310 -3.86 -3.69 12.28
N ILE A 311 -3.12 -4.31 11.35
CA ILE A 311 -1.76 -3.88 11.00
C ILE A 311 -1.79 -2.50 10.35
N GLU A 312 -2.69 -2.25 9.40
CA GLU A 312 -2.82 -0.93 8.77
C GLU A 312 -3.12 0.17 9.79
N ARG A 313 -3.99 -0.11 10.76
CA ARG A 313 -4.23 0.82 11.88
C ARG A 313 -2.95 1.12 12.68
N ILE A 314 -2.05 0.16 12.85
CA ILE A 314 -0.75 0.42 13.51
C ILE A 314 0.09 1.36 12.65
N CYS A 315 0.13 1.16 11.33
CA CYS A 315 0.84 2.05 10.40
C CYS A 315 0.28 3.48 10.44
N ILE A 316 -1.04 3.65 10.34
CA ILE A 316 -1.68 4.98 10.40
C ILE A 316 -1.43 5.63 11.76
N ASN A 317 -1.55 4.87 12.86
CA ASN A 317 -1.26 5.42 14.19
C ASN A 317 0.22 5.83 14.33
N ALA A 318 1.14 5.12 13.67
CA ALA A 318 2.55 5.47 13.65
C ALA A 318 2.78 6.80 12.92
N ASP A 319 2.22 6.94 11.72
CA ASP A 319 2.30 8.14 10.89
C ASP A 319 1.61 9.34 11.57
N LEU A 320 0.43 9.13 12.17
CA LEU A 320 -0.30 10.13 12.94
C LEU A 320 0.49 10.59 14.18
N SER A 321 1.07 9.66 14.94
CA SER A 321 1.88 9.98 16.13
C SER A 321 3.09 10.83 15.74
N PHE A 322 3.74 10.50 14.62
CA PHE A 322 4.82 11.30 14.06
C PHE A 322 4.33 12.68 13.63
N GLY A 323 3.22 12.78 12.88
CA GLY A 323 2.64 14.04 12.44
C GLY A 323 2.27 14.96 13.61
N ILE A 324 1.68 14.41 14.69
CA ILE A 324 1.32 15.17 15.90
C ILE A 324 2.59 15.67 16.58
N TYR A 325 3.58 14.79 16.78
CA TYR A 325 4.87 15.18 17.36
C TYR A 325 5.55 16.26 16.50
N GLU A 326 5.43 16.14 15.18
CA GLU A 326 5.99 17.09 14.25
C GLU A 326 5.33 18.47 14.36
N ALA A 327 4.00 18.52 14.45
CA ALA A 327 3.21 19.73 14.64
C ALA A 327 3.48 20.40 16.00
N CYS A 328 3.58 19.61 17.09
CA CYS A 328 3.79 20.13 18.44
C CYS A 328 5.22 20.62 18.71
N ALA A 329 6.23 20.02 18.07
CA ALA A 329 7.63 20.34 18.31
C ALA A 329 8.40 20.57 16.99
N PRO A 330 8.10 21.64 16.22
CA PRO A 330 8.67 21.87 14.90
C PRO A 330 10.20 22.04 14.90
N ASP A 331 10.78 22.50 16.01
CA ASP A 331 12.21 22.86 16.12
C ASP A 331 13.09 21.80 16.80
N LYS A 332 12.52 20.68 17.26
CA LYS A 332 13.30 19.58 17.88
C LYS A 332 13.80 18.61 16.82
N ASP A 333 14.98 18.04 17.05
CA ASP A 333 15.48 16.91 16.26
C ASP A 333 14.63 15.65 16.57
N LYS A 334 14.14 15.04 15.51
CA LYS A 334 13.17 13.93 15.54
C LYS A 334 13.64 12.76 14.69
N VAL A 335 14.87 12.80 14.17
CA VAL A 335 15.32 11.86 13.13
C VAL A 335 15.16 10.41 13.55
N VAL A 336 15.50 10.07 14.79
CA VAL A 336 15.35 8.69 15.31
C VAL A 336 13.88 8.26 15.38
N PHE A 337 12.99 9.18 15.78
CA PHE A 337 11.56 8.87 15.90
C PHE A 337 10.90 8.79 14.52
N GLU A 338 11.17 9.74 13.62
CA GLU A 338 10.75 9.72 12.22
C GLU A 338 11.18 8.42 11.55
N ALA A 339 12.46 8.09 11.67
CA ALA A 339 13.03 6.93 11.02
C ALA A 339 12.56 5.60 11.65
N GLY A 340 12.37 5.56 12.97
CA GLY A 340 11.81 4.40 13.66
C GLY A 340 10.36 4.10 13.26
N MET A 341 9.48 5.09 13.37
CA MET A 341 8.05 4.92 13.03
C MET A 341 7.86 4.70 11.52
N GLY A 342 8.57 5.45 10.69
CA GLY A 342 8.50 5.33 9.24
C GLY A 342 9.05 4.00 8.72
N SER A 343 10.16 3.49 9.27
CA SER A 343 10.69 2.17 8.90
C SER A 343 9.74 1.04 9.29
N LEU A 344 9.12 1.12 10.46
CA LEU A 344 8.11 0.15 10.90
C LEU A 344 6.90 0.15 9.96
N ALA A 345 6.34 1.32 9.65
CA ALA A 345 5.19 1.45 8.77
C ALA A 345 5.49 0.93 7.35
N ALA A 346 6.61 1.36 6.75
CA ALA A 346 7.02 0.92 5.41
C ALA A 346 7.29 -0.59 5.35
N PHE A 347 7.91 -1.15 6.39
CA PHE A 347 8.15 -2.60 6.47
C PHE A 347 6.84 -3.39 6.57
N LEU A 348 5.89 -2.95 7.40
CA LEU A 348 4.58 -3.60 7.53
C LEU A 348 3.76 -3.52 6.23
N ARG A 349 3.83 -2.39 5.50
CA ARG A 349 3.20 -2.24 4.18
C ARG A 349 3.84 -3.13 3.12
N LEU A 350 5.17 -3.30 3.13
CA LEU A 350 5.84 -4.28 2.26
C LEU A 350 5.45 -5.72 2.58
N LEU A 351 5.33 -6.07 3.87
CA LEU A 351 4.83 -7.38 4.28
C LEU A 351 3.38 -7.62 3.81
N ARG A 352 2.54 -6.58 3.84
CA ARG A 352 1.18 -6.63 3.31
C ARG A 352 1.18 -6.92 1.81
N LEU A 353 1.95 -6.16 1.03
CA LEU A 353 2.05 -6.35 -0.43
C LEU A 353 2.59 -7.74 -0.78
N TRP A 354 3.58 -8.23 -0.03
CA TRP A 354 4.06 -9.61 -0.16
C TRP A 354 2.98 -10.65 0.11
N ASN A 355 2.13 -10.40 1.11
CA ASN A 355 1.02 -11.28 1.44
C ASN A 355 -0.08 -11.24 0.36
N GLU A 356 -0.38 -10.07 -0.20
CA GLU A 356 -1.32 -9.92 -1.33
C GLU A 356 -0.82 -10.68 -2.56
N ALA A 357 0.45 -10.52 -2.93
CA ALA A 357 1.06 -11.24 -4.05
C ALA A 357 1.06 -12.77 -3.90
N ARG A 358 1.05 -13.28 -2.65
CA ARG A 358 1.05 -14.72 -2.35
C ARG A 358 -0.35 -15.32 -2.20
N PHE A 359 -1.28 -14.58 -1.62
CA PHE A 359 -2.58 -15.11 -1.19
C PHE A 359 -3.79 -14.39 -1.80
N GLY A 360 -3.55 -13.52 -2.79
CA GLY A 360 -4.55 -12.71 -3.45
C GLY A 360 -4.85 -11.41 -2.71
N THR A 361 -5.53 -10.50 -3.41
CA THR A 361 -5.81 -9.13 -2.96
C THR A 361 -6.56 -9.10 -1.63
N LEU A 362 -6.19 -8.14 -0.79
CA LEU A 362 -6.88 -7.78 0.42
C LEU A 362 -7.60 -6.47 0.12
N ASP A 363 -8.80 -6.52 -0.46
CA ASP A 363 -9.61 -5.30 -0.66
C ASP A 363 -9.93 -4.68 0.71
N LEU A 364 -9.09 -3.71 1.12
CA LEU A 364 -8.99 -3.16 2.47
C LEU A 364 -9.19 -1.66 2.48
#